data_AF-F7K1R5-F1
#
_entry.id   AF-F7K1R5-F1
#
_cell.length_a   1.000
_cell.length_b   1.000
_cell.length_c   1.000
_cell.angle_alpha   90.00
_cell.angle_beta   90.00
_cell.angle_gamma   90.00
#
_symmetry.space_group_name_H-M   'P 1'
#
loop_
_entity.id
_entity.type
_entity.pdbx_description
1 polymer ?
#
loop_
_entity_poly.entity_id
_entity_poly.type
_entity_poly.pdbx_seq_one_letter_code
_entity_poly.pdbx_strand_id
1 'polypeptide(L)'
;MEERYALLIDADNVSAKYIKPILDELSKYGNVTYKRIYGDWTSTYNSSWKEVLLQNSITPIQQFSYTHGKNATDSAMIIDAMDMLYTSELEGFCLVSSDSDFTKLASRLRESGKMVIGMGEDKTPPPFRKACDIFTVLELLLEDSMLEKPEKAAAHAVVGKESKKESAGAVSKSQIEEAVVKIITENQNNDKETGLGEVGSRLVKLYPDFDVRRYGYSLLSKFLETFPKLKLLQDGTKVSVTLYEDKSQQERIEEYIMYQLKQAGCQGVSLGTLGNKIRNKFGNFKVRDYGYSQFQQYIKSFPDVDLKDDGEQKWAVLVGRG
;
A
#
# COMPACT_ATOMS: atom_id res chain seq x y z
N MET A 1 -7.68 15.61 -21.12
CA MET A 1 -7.18 16.92 -20.66
C MET A 1 -6.49 16.67 -19.34
N GLU A 2 -5.33 17.26 -19.10
CA GLU A 2 -4.63 17.10 -17.82
C GLU A 2 -5.46 17.73 -16.71
N GLU A 3 -5.62 17.05 -15.57
CA GLU A 3 -6.41 17.55 -14.44
C GLU A 3 -5.78 18.81 -13.85
N ARG A 4 -6.58 19.78 -13.44
CA ARG A 4 -6.14 21.08 -12.91
C ARG A 4 -6.40 21.16 -11.42
N TYR A 5 -5.35 21.51 -10.68
CA TYR A 5 -5.38 21.62 -9.23
C TYR A 5 -5.06 23.03 -8.75
N ALA A 6 -5.73 23.45 -7.66
CA ALA A 6 -5.34 24.62 -6.89
C ALA A 6 -4.48 24.20 -5.69
N LEU A 7 -3.29 24.76 -5.57
CA LEU A 7 -2.41 24.63 -4.42
C LEU A 7 -2.59 25.83 -3.48
N LEU A 8 -3.10 25.56 -2.28
CA LEU A 8 -3.36 26.55 -1.23
C LEU A 8 -2.52 26.21 0.01
N ILE A 9 -1.61 27.11 0.38
CA ILE A 9 -0.62 26.87 1.42
C ILE A 9 -0.84 27.84 2.59
N ASP A 10 -0.88 27.29 3.78
CA ASP A 10 -0.89 28.05 5.03
C ASP A 10 0.56 28.29 5.51
N ALA A 11 1.06 29.52 5.34
CA ALA A 11 2.44 29.88 5.69
C ALA A 11 2.72 29.86 7.19
N ASP A 12 1.67 30.01 8.01
CA ASP A 12 1.78 30.11 9.46
C ASP A 12 1.93 28.71 10.09
N ASN A 13 1.42 27.68 9.41
CA ASN A 13 1.49 26.28 9.87
C ASN A 13 2.52 25.41 9.13
N VAL A 14 3.14 25.89 8.05
CA VAL A 14 4.04 25.10 7.19
C VAL A 14 5.37 25.80 7.00
N SER A 15 6.47 25.03 6.97
CA SER A 15 7.80 25.55 6.69
C SER A 15 8.13 25.58 5.19
N ALA A 16 8.80 26.64 4.74
CA ALA A 16 9.25 26.82 3.36
C ALA A 16 10.10 25.65 2.80
N LYS A 17 10.75 24.87 3.67
CA LYS A 17 11.57 23.70 3.29
C LYS A 17 10.77 22.61 2.54
N TYR A 18 9.45 22.55 2.73
CA TYR A 18 8.60 21.52 2.14
C TYR A 18 8.10 21.86 0.73
N ILE A 19 8.32 23.08 0.25
CA ILE A 19 7.66 23.57 -0.97
C ILE A 19 7.96 22.75 -2.22
N LYS A 20 9.23 22.36 -2.41
CA LYS A 20 9.66 21.59 -3.56
C LYS A 20 9.07 20.17 -3.48
N PRO A 21 9.22 19.43 -2.36
CA PRO A 21 8.54 18.15 -2.20
C PRO A 21 7.02 18.21 -2.40
N ILE A 22 6.34 19.29 -1.95
CA ILE A 22 4.90 19.50 -2.17
C ILE A 22 4.57 19.61 -3.65
N LEU A 23 5.32 20.44 -4.40
CA LEU A 23 5.11 20.63 -5.83
C LEU A 23 5.40 19.35 -6.62
N ASP A 24 6.49 18.65 -6.28
CA ASP A 24 6.88 17.39 -6.90
C ASP A 24 5.80 16.31 -6.66
N GLU A 25 5.26 16.21 -5.44
CA GLU A 25 4.17 15.28 -5.12
C GLU A 25 2.87 15.65 -5.86
N LEU A 26 2.49 16.93 -5.86
CA LEU A 26 1.24 17.37 -6.50
C LEU A 26 1.28 17.20 -8.02
N SER A 27 2.45 17.29 -8.65
CA SER A 27 2.63 17.08 -10.09
C SER A 27 2.22 15.68 -10.58
N LYS A 28 2.14 14.70 -9.68
CA LYS A 28 1.70 13.33 -9.99
C LYS A 28 0.20 13.23 -10.30
N TYR A 29 -0.58 14.21 -9.84
CA TYR A 29 -2.04 14.21 -9.97
C TYR A 29 -2.51 15.06 -11.15
N GLY A 30 -1.82 16.18 -11.41
CA GLY A 30 -2.16 17.05 -12.52
C GLY A 30 -1.42 18.37 -12.49
N ASN A 31 -1.87 19.29 -13.33
CA ASN A 31 -1.26 20.60 -13.49
C ASN A 31 -1.74 21.58 -12.41
N VAL A 32 -0.80 22.24 -11.73
CA VAL A 32 -1.08 23.19 -10.66
C VAL A 32 -1.36 24.57 -11.25
N THR A 33 -2.64 24.90 -11.39
CA THR A 33 -3.12 26.13 -12.05
C THR A 33 -3.07 27.34 -11.12
N TYR A 34 -3.49 27.16 -9.86
CA TYR A 34 -3.36 28.19 -8.83
C TYR A 34 -2.28 27.78 -7.84
N LYS A 35 -1.37 28.69 -7.52
CA LYS A 35 -0.36 28.53 -6.47
C LYS A 35 -0.46 29.72 -5.53
N ARG A 36 -1.22 29.58 -4.45
CA ARG A 36 -1.41 30.65 -3.46
C ARG A 36 -0.89 30.22 -2.11
N ILE A 37 -0.26 31.16 -1.43
CA ILE A 37 0.18 31.00 -0.05
C ILE A 37 -0.37 32.16 0.77
N TYR A 38 -0.85 31.86 1.97
CA TYR A 38 -1.56 32.81 2.83
C TYR A 38 -0.74 33.02 4.10
N GLY A 39 -0.57 34.28 4.50
CA GLY A 39 0.09 34.63 5.74
C GLY A 39 0.27 36.13 5.90
N ASP A 40 0.83 36.51 7.05
CA ASP A 40 1.25 37.89 7.28
C ASP A 40 2.70 38.08 6.81
N TRP A 41 2.88 38.69 5.62
CA TRP A 41 4.20 38.95 5.03
C TRP A 41 4.93 40.14 5.66
N THR A 42 4.28 40.87 6.57
CA THR A 42 4.97 41.87 7.40
C THR A 42 5.71 41.24 8.59
N SER A 43 5.38 39.99 8.92
CA SER A 43 6.06 39.22 9.97
C SER A 43 7.45 38.77 9.54
N THR A 44 8.43 38.93 10.42
CA THR A 44 9.80 38.43 10.21
C THR A 44 9.87 36.90 10.17
N TYR A 45 8.88 36.20 10.75
CA TYR A 45 8.76 34.74 10.71
C TYR A 45 8.69 34.21 9.27
N ASN A 46 8.01 34.96 8.40
CA ASN A 46 7.77 34.58 7.00
C ASN A 46 8.90 35.01 6.03
N SER A 47 10.00 35.58 6.55
CA SER A 47 11.12 36.04 5.72
C SER A 47 11.75 34.94 4.87
N SER A 48 11.77 33.70 5.37
CA SER A 48 12.30 32.52 4.66
C SER A 48 11.52 32.15 3.39
N TRP A 49 10.27 32.59 3.27
CA TRP A 49 9.42 32.31 2.12
C TRP A 49 9.80 33.13 0.89
N LYS A 50 10.33 34.36 1.06
CA LYS A 50 10.48 35.33 -0.04
C LYS A 50 11.18 34.74 -1.28
N GLU A 51 12.33 34.10 -1.09
CA GLU A 51 13.10 33.51 -2.20
C GLU A 51 12.37 32.31 -2.81
N VAL A 52 11.80 31.46 -1.96
CA VAL A 52 11.03 30.28 -2.36
C VAL A 52 9.84 30.64 -3.24
N LEU A 53 9.08 31.68 -2.86
CA LEU A 53 7.89 32.10 -3.62
C LEU A 53 8.25 32.61 -5.02
N LEU A 54 9.33 33.40 -5.11
CA LEU A 54 9.82 33.92 -6.38
C LEU A 54 10.29 32.80 -7.32
N GLN A 55 11.06 31.83 -6.78
CA GLN A 55 11.59 30.72 -7.57
C GLN A 55 10.49 29.78 -8.10
N ASN A 56 9.37 29.65 -7.37
CA ASN A 56 8.32 28.68 -7.70
C ASN A 56 7.05 29.32 -8.30
N SER A 57 7.08 30.64 -8.56
CA SER A 57 5.93 31.42 -9.06
C SER A 57 4.67 31.24 -8.19
N ILE A 58 4.84 31.31 -6.87
CA ILE A 58 3.74 31.20 -5.90
C ILE A 58 3.29 32.61 -5.53
N THR A 59 1.99 32.86 -5.61
CA THR A 59 1.39 34.16 -5.31
C THR A 59 1.16 34.31 -3.80
N PRO A 60 1.83 35.26 -3.12
CA PRO A 60 1.54 35.56 -1.72
C PRO A 60 0.23 36.34 -1.58
N ILE A 61 -0.63 35.86 -0.70
CA ILE A 61 -1.86 36.54 -0.28
C ILE A 61 -1.61 37.10 1.12
N GLN A 62 -1.57 38.43 1.22
CA GLN A 62 -1.33 39.13 2.49
C GLN A 62 -2.59 39.09 3.33
N GLN A 63 -2.43 38.71 4.60
CA GLN A 63 -3.45 38.92 5.61
C GLN A 63 -2.83 39.43 6.90
N PHE A 64 -3.27 40.61 7.36
CA PHE A 64 -2.76 41.19 8.59
C PHE A 64 -3.28 40.46 9.82
N SER A 65 -2.36 40.10 10.72
CA SER A 65 -2.73 39.57 12.02
C SER A 65 -3.15 40.69 12.96
N TYR A 66 -4.46 40.89 13.15
CA TYR A 66 -4.98 41.89 14.10
C TYR A 66 -4.64 41.57 15.57
N THR A 67 -4.47 40.29 15.88
CA THR A 67 -4.00 39.77 17.18
C THR A 67 -3.34 38.42 16.92
N HIS A 68 -2.20 38.15 17.56
CA HIS A 68 -1.52 36.85 17.45
C HIS A 68 -2.45 35.68 17.82
N GLY A 69 -2.48 34.64 16.98
CA GLY A 69 -3.25 33.41 17.21
C GLY A 69 -4.73 33.44 16.80
N LYS A 70 -5.13 34.32 15.87
CA LYS A 70 -6.48 34.29 15.26
C LYS A 70 -6.43 33.82 13.81
N ASN A 71 -7.48 33.11 13.41
CA ASN A 71 -7.71 32.45 12.11
C ASN A 71 -7.93 33.40 10.92
N ALA A 72 -7.27 34.56 10.90
CA ALA A 72 -7.44 35.55 9.83
C ALA A 72 -6.89 35.00 8.50
N THR A 73 -5.70 34.41 8.53
CA THR A 73 -5.07 33.72 7.39
C THR A 73 -5.97 32.59 6.89
N ASP A 74 -6.49 31.76 7.79
CA ASP A 74 -7.37 30.63 7.45
C ASP A 74 -8.65 31.09 6.76
N SER A 75 -9.26 32.16 7.28
CA SER A 75 -10.48 32.73 6.71
C SER A 75 -10.25 33.21 5.27
N ALA A 76 -9.11 33.87 5.02
CA ALA A 76 -8.75 34.31 3.67
C ALA A 76 -8.55 33.11 2.73
N MET A 77 -7.85 32.06 3.18
CA MET A 77 -7.66 30.85 2.39
C MET A 77 -8.98 30.13 2.09
N ILE A 78 -9.88 30.04 3.07
CA ILE A 78 -11.21 29.42 2.90
C ILE A 78 -12.05 30.21 1.89
N ILE A 79 -12.07 31.54 1.98
CA ILE A 79 -12.81 32.40 1.05
C ILE A 79 -12.30 32.17 -0.38
N ASP A 80 -10.98 32.27 -0.59
CA ASP A 80 -10.37 32.07 -1.90
C ASP A 80 -10.64 30.66 -2.45
N ALA A 81 -10.58 29.62 -1.61
CA ALA A 81 -10.89 28.25 -2.02
C ALA A 81 -12.34 28.11 -2.50
N MET A 82 -13.29 28.74 -1.81
CA MET A 82 -14.70 28.73 -2.20
C MET A 82 -14.93 29.53 -3.48
N ASP A 83 -14.28 30.68 -3.65
CA ASP A 83 -14.39 31.46 -4.88
C ASP A 83 -13.86 30.65 -6.07
N MET A 84 -12.70 30.00 -5.94
CA MET A 84 -12.15 29.12 -6.97
C MET A 84 -13.07 27.93 -7.27
N LEU A 85 -13.71 27.35 -6.25
CA LEU A 85 -14.63 26.23 -6.42
C LEU A 85 -15.79 26.56 -7.37
N TYR A 86 -16.27 27.81 -7.33
CA TYR A 86 -17.44 28.25 -8.09
C TYR A 86 -17.11 29.03 -9.36
N THR A 87 -15.91 29.60 -9.48
CA THR A 87 -15.52 30.47 -10.60
C THR A 87 -14.51 29.84 -11.55
N SER A 88 -13.91 28.72 -11.16
CA SER A 88 -12.87 28.04 -11.94
C SER A 88 -13.24 26.61 -12.27
N GLU A 89 -12.73 26.12 -13.39
CA GLU A 89 -12.78 24.70 -13.72
C GLU A 89 -11.57 24.00 -13.12
N LEU A 90 -11.68 23.60 -11.86
CA LEU A 90 -10.67 22.79 -11.16
C LEU A 90 -11.20 21.37 -10.95
N GLU A 91 -10.33 20.39 -11.12
CA GLU A 91 -10.62 18.98 -10.82
C GLU A 91 -10.33 18.67 -9.34
N GLY A 92 -9.41 19.42 -8.71
CA GLY A 92 -9.11 19.26 -7.30
C GLY A 92 -8.39 20.41 -6.61
N PHE A 93 -8.21 20.24 -5.29
CA PHE A 93 -7.59 21.19 -4.39
C PHE A 93 -6.54 20.48 -3.54
N CYS A 94 -5.36 21.08 -3.44
CA CYS A 94 -4.31 20.71 -2.52
C CYS A 94 -4.28 21.70 -1.36
N LEU A 95 -4.67 21.25 -0.16
CA LEU A 95 -4.66 22.05 1.07
C LEU A 95 -3.41 21.69 1.88
N VAL A 96 -2.49 22.63 2.03
CA VAL A 96 -1.25 22.42 2.79
C VAL A 96 -1.35 23.13 4.13
N SER A 97 -1.68 22.39 5.19
CA SER A 97 -1.73 22.86 6.57
C SER A 97 -1.70 21.68 7.54
N SER A 98 -1.34 21.94 8.80
CA SER A 98 -1.49 20.98 9.90
C SER A 98 -2.66 21.34 10.85
N ASP A 99 -3.44 22.38 10.52
CA ASP A 99 -4.57 22.85 11.30
C ASP A 99 -5.85 22.06 11.00
N SER A 100 -6.56 21.64 12.06
CA SER A 100 -7.85 20.96 11.93
C SER A 100 -9.00 21.86 11.49
N ASP A 101 -8.86 23.18 11.52
CA ASP A 101 -9.93 24.10 11.14
C ASP A 101 -10.30 24.01 9.64
N PHE A 102 -9.39 23.49 8.80
CA PHE A 102 -9.65 23.20 7.39
C PHE A 102 -10.49 21.93 7.13
N THR A 103 -10.84 21.16 8.18
CA THR A 103 -11.67 19.94 8.05
C THR A 103 -12.98 20.19 7.31
N LYS A 104 -13.67 21.31 7.60
CA LYS A 104 -14.93 21.65 6.92
C LYS A 104 -14.74 22.13 5.50
N LEU A 105 -13.65 22.85 5.20
CA LEU A 105 -13.30 23.20 3.83
C LEU A 105 -13.07 21.94 3.00
N ALA A 106 -12.23 21.01 3.48
CA ALA A 106 -11.96 19.75 2.80
C ALA A 106 -13.24 18.94 2.52
N SER A 107 -14.10 18.80 3.54
CA SER A 107 -15.38 18.11 3.39
C SER A 107 -16.27 18.78 2.34
N ARG A 108 -16.37 20.11 2.38
CA ARG A 108 -17.22 20.88 1.47
C ARG A 108 -16.74 20.80 0.02
N LEU A 109 -15.43 20.79 -0.22
CA LEU A 109 -14.83 20.63 -1.56
C LEU A 109 -15.16 19.23 -2.13
N ARG A 110 -15.07 18.19 -1.30
CA ARG A 110 -15.45 16.82 -1.69
C ARG A 110 -16.93 16.65 -1.96
N GLU A 111 -17.78 17.28 -1.16
CA GLU A 111 -19.23 17.32 -1.40
C GLU A 111 -19.57 17.97 -2.75
N SER A 112 -18.71 18.87 -3.25
CA SER A 112 -18.80 19.42 -4.61
C SER A 112 -18.17 18.53 -5.70
N GLY A 113 -17.76 17.30 -5.36
CA GLY A 113 -17.15 16.36 -6.29
C GLY A 113 -15.72 16.70 -6.70
N LYS A 114 -15.02 17.55 -5.94
CA LYS A 114 -13.60 17.86 -6.19
C LYS A 114 -12.71 16.87 -5.44
N MET A 115 -11.60 16.51 -6.07
CA MET A 115 -10.55 15.75 -5.39
C MET A 115 -9.85 16.65 -4.37
N VAL A 116 -9.72 16.18 -3.13
CA VAL A 116 -9.03 16.92 -2.07
C VAL A 116 -7.79 16.17 -1.61
N ILE A 117 -6.63 16.78 -1.86
CA ILE A 117 -5.32 16.32 -1.39
C ILE A 117 -4.94 17.19 -0.19
N GLY A 118 -4.85 16.61 0.99
CA GLY A 118 -4.29 17.25 2.17
C GLY A 118 -2.79 16.99 2.26
N MET A 119 -2.01 17.99 2.63
CA MET A 119 -0.60 17.81 2.98
C MET A 119 -0.29 18.52 4.29
N GLY A 120 0.32 17.82 5.23
CA GLY A 120 0.63 18.40 6.54
C GLY A 120 1.68 17.58 7.30
N GLU A 121 2.12 18.11 8.42
CA GLU A 121 3.10 17.44 9.29
C GLU A 121 2.47 16.21 9.97
N ASP A 122 3.28 15.29 10.51
CA ASP A 122 2.78 14.08 11.18
C ASP A 122 1.89 14.41 12.42
N LYS A 123 2.05 15.61 12.99
CA LYS A 123 1.19 16.12 14.07
C LYS A 123 -0.25 16.45 13.65
N THR A 124 -0.55 16.48 12.35
CA THR A 124 -1.88 16.89 11.84
C THR A 124 -2.99 16.01 12.44
N PRO A 125 -4.08 16.59 12.98
CA PRO A 125 -5.15 15.82 13.61
C PRO A 125 -5.89 14.85 12.66
N PRO A 126 -6.31 13.67 13.13
CA PRO A 126 -7.06 12.70 12.33
C PRO A 126 -8.33 13.23 11.64
N PRO A 127 -9.12 14.18 12.21
CA PRO A 127 -10.29 14.72 11.53
C PRO A 127 -9.98 15.36 10.18
N PHE A 128 -8.91 16.16 10.09
CA PHE A 128 -8.55 16.82 8.83
C PHE A 128 -8.03 15.80 7.80
N ARG A 129 -7.20 14.85 8.24
CA ARG A 129 -6.70 13.75 7.39
C ARG A 129 -7.86 12.98 6.75
N LYS A 130 -8.86 12.59 7.54
CA LYS A 130 -10.04 11.83 7.09
C LYS A 130 -11.00 12.65 6.23
N ALA A 131 -10.97 13.98 6.35
CA ALA A 131 -11.79 14.85 5.52
C ALA A 131 -11.25 14.96 4.08
N CYS A 132 -10.00 14.58 3.82
CA CYS A 132 -9.42 14.57 2.47
C CYS A 132 -9.71 13.24 1.74
N ASP A 133 -9.48 13.21 0.42
CA ASP A 133 -9.45 11.96 -0.35
C ASP A 133 -8.08 11.28 -0.25
N ILE A 134 -7.02 12.09 -0.20
CA ILE A 134 -5.63 11.68 0.03
C ILE A 134 -5.03 12.63 1.05
N PHE A 135 -4.24 12.12 1.99
CA PHE A 135 -3.48 12.92 2.93
C PHE A 135 -2.02 12.49 2.94
N THR A 136 -1.10 13.38 2.58
CA THR A 136 0.33 13.10 2.51
C THR A 136 1.08 13.79 3.64
N VAL A 137 1.96 13.04 4.32
CA VAL A 137 2.79 13.57 5.41
C VAL A 137 4.04 14.23 4.84
N LEU A 138 4.27 15.50 5.17
CA LEU A 138 5.33 16.33 4.59
C LEU A 138 6.74 15.82 4.89
N GLU A 139 6.95 15.27 6.09
CA GLU A 139 8.23 14.70 6.51
C GLU A 139 8.63 13.52 5.63
N LEU A 140 7.66 12.71 5.17
CA LEU A 140 7.92 11.58 4.28
C LEU A 140 8.38 12.06 2.91
N LEU A 141 7.77 13.13 2.38
CA LEU A 141 8.16 13.72 1.10
C LEU A 141 9.58 14.29 1.14
N LEU A 142 9.93 14.92 2.27
CA LEU A 142 11.26 15.45 2.47
C LEU A 142 12.30 14.33 2.56
N GLU A 143 12.03 13.27 3.34
CA GLU A 143 12.91 12.09 3.44
C GLU A 143 13.14 11.46 2.05
N ASP A 144 12.08 11.29 1.25
CA ASP A 144 12.15 10.70 -0.11
C ASP A 144 13.01 11.56 -1.05
N SER A 145 12.78 12.89 -1.07
CA SER A 145 13.54 13.81 -1.91
C SER A 145 15.04 13.89 -1.58
N MET A 146 15.41 13.57 -0.33
CA MET A 146 16.81 13.52 0.09
C MET A 146 17.50 12.22 -0.35
N LEU A 147 16.75 11.14 -0.50
CA LEU A 147 17.27 9.84 -0.95
C LEU A 147 17.49 9.79 -2.47
N GLU A 148 16.80 10.64 -3.24
CA GLU A 148 16.93 10.70 -4.71
C GLU A 148 18.16 11.47 -5.23
N LYS A 149 18.98 12.07 -4.36
CA LYS A 149 20.24 12.73 -4.80
C LYS A 149 21.31 11.69 -5.12
N PRO A 150 21.87 11.66 -6.36
CA PRO A 150 22.95 10.75 -6.68
C PRO A 150 24.28 11.35 -6.19
N GLU A 151 24.72 10.98 -4.99
CA GLU A 151 26.14 11.03 -4.67
C GLU A 151 26.69 9.64 -4.36
N LYS A 152 27.77 9.34 -5.08
CA LYS A 152 28.53 8.10 -5.10
C LYS A 152 28.96 7.70 -3.69
N ALA A 153 28.42 6.59 -3.18
CA ALA A 153 29.18 5.61 -2.41
C ALA A 153 28.41 4.29 -2.31
N ALA A 154 28.98 3.27 -2.93
CA ALA A 154 28.93 1.85 -2.59
C ALA A 154 27.64 1.27 -1.97
N ALA A 155 26.97 0.46 -2.78
CA ALA A 155 26.34 -0.81 -2.42
C ALA A 155 26.38 -1.19 -0.93
N HIS A 156 25.30 -0.93 -0.20
CA HIS A 156 24.86 -1.79 0.90
C HIS A 156 23.35 -1.96 0.75
N ALA A 157 22.96 -3.17 0.34
CA ALA A 157 21.62 -3.69 0.57
C ALA A 157 21.33 -3.58 2.06
N VAL A 158 20.38 -2.73 2.45
CA VAL A 158 19.87 -2.72 3.82
C VAL A 158 18.81 -3.80 3.93
N VAL A 159 19.28 -5.03 4.11
CA VAL A 159 18.53 -6.07 4.81
C VAL A 159 18.50 -5.67 6.29
N GLY A 160 17.32 -5.64 6.87
CA GLY A 160 17.13 -5.86 8.31
C GLY A 160 17.49 -4.69 9.23
N LYS A 161 16.56 -3.75 9.37
CA LYS A 161 16.29 -3.13 10.66
C LYS A 161 14.79 -2.91 10.77
N GLU A 162 14.11 -3.90 11.34
CA GLU A 162 12.80 -3.74 12.00
C GLU A 162 12.96 -2.73 13.14
N SER A 163 13.09 -1.47 12.80
CA SER A 163 13.01 -0.35 13.72
C SER A 163 11.60 0.15 13.56
N LYS A 164 10.80 -0.01 14.62
CA LYS A 164 9.44 0.54 14.77
C LYS A 164 9.41 2.02 14.37
N LYS A 165 9.19 2.31 13.09
CA LYS A 165 8.70 3.60 12.60
C LYS A 165 7.20 3.44 12.29
N GLU A 166 6.42 2.82 13.17
CA GLU A 166 4.99 3.11 13.15
C GLU A 166 4.86 4.55 13.67
N SER A 167 4.74 5.52 12.75
CA SER A 167 4.49 6.92 13.11
C SER A 167 3.21 6.98 13.93
N ALA A 168 3.21 7.79 15.00
CA ALA A 168 2.08 7.89 15.90
C ALA A 168 0.80 8.25 15.12
N GLY A 169 -0.23 7.41 15.22
CA GLY A 169 -1.52 7.62 14.53
C GLY A 169 -1.63 7.02 13.12
N ALA A 170 -0.62 6.30 12.62
CA ALA A 170 -0.77 5.49 11.42
C ALA A 170 -1.74 4.31 11.64
N VAL A 171 -2.43 3.89 10.58
CA VAL A 171 -3.23 2.66 10.60
C VAL A 171 -2.32 1.47 10.84
N SER A 172 -2.69 0.54 11.73
CA SER A 172 -1.80 -0.58 12.06
C SER A 172 -1.61 -1.53 10.87
N LYS A 173 -0.46 -2.20 10.82
CA LYS A 173 -0.18 -3.26 9.82
C LYS A 173 -1.27 -4.34 9.79
N SER A 174 -1.78 -4.75 10.96
CA SER A 174 -2.87 -5.75 11.06
C SER A 174 -4.16 -5.28 10.41
N GLN A 175 -4.57 -4.03 10.66
CA GLN A 175 -5.79 -3.47 10.04
C GLN A 175 -5.67 -3.35 8.53
N ILE A 176 -4.46 -3.07 8.03
CA ILE A 176 -4.20 -3.06 6.59
C ILE A 176 -4.27 -4.47 6.03
N GLU A 177 -3.63 -5.47 6.64
CA GLU A 177 -3.71 -6.86 6.21
C GLU A 177 -5.17 -7.34 6.13
N GLU A 178 -5.98 -7.08 7.18
CA GLU A 178 -7.40 -7.41 7.20
C GLU A 178 -8.20 -6.71 6.09
N ALA A 179 -7.93 -5.43 5.84
CA ALA A 179 -8.57 -4.70 4.76
C ALA A 179 -8.21 -5.30 3.39
N VAL A 180 -6.94 -5.67 3.16
CA VAL A 180 -6.50 -6.31 1.92
C VAL A 180 -7.13 -7.70 1.76
N VAL A 181 -7.18 -8.50 2.82
CA VAL A 181 -7.88 -9.79 2.82
C VAL A 181 -9.34 -9.61 2.41
N LYS A 182 -10.04 -8.63 2.99
CA LYS A 182 -11.43 -8.32 2.64
C LYS A 182 -11.59 -7.92 1.16
N ILE A 183 -10.68 -7.08 0.65
CA ILE A 183 -10.67 -6.70 -0.77
C ILE A 183 -10.54 -7.93 -1.67
N ILE A 184 -9.64 -8.85 -1.32
CA ILE A 184 -9.43 -10.10 -2.07
C ILE A 184 -10.69 -10.99 -2.02
N THR A 185 -11.26 -11.21 -0.84
CA THR A 185 -12.48 -12.03 -0.68
C THR A 185 -13.65 -11.46 -1.47
N GLU A 186 -13.85 -10.14 -1.47
CA GLU A 186 -14.92 -9.49 -2.24
C GLU A 186 -14.74 -9.66 -3.75
N ASN A 187 -13.51 -9.57 -4.26
CA ASN A 187 -13.24 -9.79 -5.67
C ASN A 187 -13.38 -11.27 -6.05
N GLN A 188 -12.93 -12.19 -5.20
CA GLN A 188 -13.10 -13.65 -5.40
C GLN A 188 -14.58 -14.05 -5.45
N ASN A 189 -15.43 -13.48 -4.60
CA ASN A 189 -16.88 -13.70 -4.64
C ASN A 189 -17.54 -13.25 -5.96
N ASN A 190 -16.83 -12.44 -6.76
CA ASN A 190 -17.26 -11.97 -8.08
C ASN A 190 -16.39 -12.57 -9.20
N ASP A 191 -15.71 -13.69 -8.95
CA ASP A 191 -14.82 -14.39 -9.89
C ASP A 191 -13.74 -13.47 -10.52
N LYS A 192 -13.27 -12.49 -9.75
CA LYS A 192 -12.35 -11.45 -10.21
C LYS A 192 -11.02 -11.54 -9.48
N GLU A 193 -9.93 -11.41 -10.23
CA GLU A 193 -8.59 -11.28 -9.67
C GLU A 193 -8.37 -9.87 -9.06
N THR A 194 -7.67 -9.81 -7.93
CA THR A 194 -7.36 -8.54 -7.26
C THR A 194 -6.03 -7.98 -7.74
N GLY A 195 -6.05 -6.87 -8.47
CA GLY A 195 -4.84 -6.19 -8.93
C GLY A 195 -4.17 -5.35 -7.85
N LEU A 196 -2.84 -5.23 -7.88
CA LEU A 196 -2.07 -4.43 -6.92
C LEU A 196 -2.50 -2.96 -6.89
N GLY A 197 -2.74 -2.36 -8.06
CA GLY A 197 -3.20 -0.96 -8.15
C GLY A 197 -4.59 -0.76 -7.55
N GLU A 198 -5.48 -1.74 -7.70
CA GLU A 198 -6.80 -1.71 -7.07
C GLU A 198 -6.67 -1.74 -5.55
N VAL A 199 -5.84 -2.61 -5.00
CA VAL A 199 -5.55 -2.66 -3.56
C VAL A 199 -5.08 -1.30 -3.05
N GLY A 200 -4.10 -0.68 -3.72
CA GLY A 200 -3.62 0.65 -3.36
C GLY A 200 -4.75 1.69 -3.36
N SER A 201 -5.53 1.76 -4.44
CA SER A 201 -6.64 2.72 -4.55
C SER A 201 -7.72 2.51 -3.48
N ARG A 202 -8.03 1.27 -3.11
CA ARG A 202 -9.02 0.95 -2.08
C ARG A 202 -8.50 1.22 -0.68
N LEU A 203 -7.21 0.98 -0.42
CA LEU A 203 -6.58 1.33 0.86
C LEU A 203 -6.59 2.83 1.10
N VAL A 204 -6.24 3.64 0.09
CA VAL A 204 -6.31 5.11 0.19
C VAL A 204 -7.75 5.59 0.43
N LYS A 205 -8.74 4.98 -0.25
CA LYS A 205 -10.16 5.30 0.00
C LYS A 205 -10.63 4.96 1.41
N LEU A 206 -10.13 3.88 2.01
CA LEU A 206 -10.45 3.48 3.38
C LEU A 206 -9.69 4.33 4.40
N TYR A 207 -8.45 4.69 4.08
CA TYR A 207 -7.49 5.35 4.95
C TYR A 207 -6.79 6.45 4.13
N PRO A 208 -7.31 7.68 4.11
CA PRO A 208 -6.75 8.75 3.28
C PRO A 208 -5.27 9.05 3.54
N ASP A 209 -4.78 8.80 4.76
CA ASP A 209 -3.38 8.98 5.18
C ASP A 209 -2.52 7.71 5.04
N PHE A 210 -3.00 6.70 4.31
CA PHE A 210 -2.22 5.51 3.99
C PHE A 210 -1.11 5.83 3.00
N ASP A 211 0.12 5.61 3.45
CA ASP A 211 1.33 5.74 2.64
C ASP A 211 2.34 4.67 3.09
N VAL A 212 2.85 3.89 2.14
CA VAL A 212 3.79 2.79 2.39
C VAL A 212 5.11 3.28 2.99
N ARG A 213 5.48 4.55 2.77
CA ARG A 213 6.66 5.19 3.34
C ARG A 213 6.56 5.32 4.85
N ARG A 214 5.34 5.44 5.41
CA ARG A 214 5.12 5.39 6.88
C ARG A 214 5.55 4.06 7.48
N TYR A 215 5.60 2.99 6.69
CA TYR A 215 6.01 1.67 7.14
C TYR A 215 7.44 1.32 6.74
N GLY A 216 8.17 2.26 6.11
CA GLY A 216 9.55 2.07 5.66
C GLY A 216 9.70 1.42 4.28
N TYR A 217 8.66 1.47 3.44
CA TYR A 217 8.69 0.91 2.09
C TYR A 217 8.46 1.99 1.04
N SER A 218 9.14 1.89 -0.09
CA SER A 218 8.94 2.77 -1.26
C SER A 218 7.88 2.24 -2.24
N LEU A 219 7.56 0.95 -2.17
CA LEU A 219 6.64 0.27 -3.09
C LEU A 219 5.57 -0.50 -2.32
N LEU A 220 4.31 -0.38 -2.78
CA LEU A 220 3.19 -1.15 -2.25
C LEU A 220 3.43 -2.66 -2.35
N SER A 221 4.01 -3.13 -3.45
CA SER A 221 4.34 -4.55 -3.60
C SER A 221 5.25 -5.05 -2.49
N LYS A 222 6.32 -4.30 -2.19
CA LYS A 222 7.29 -4.65 -1.11
C LYS A 222 6.69 -4.58 0.27
N PHE A 223 5.77 -3.65 0.50
CA PHE A 223 5.02 -3.61 1.75
C PHE A 223 4.09 -4.83 1.89
N LEU A 224 3.31 -5.15 0.85
CA LEU A 224 2.35 -6.27 0.89
C LEU A 224 3.03 -7.64 0.98
N GLU A 225 4.23 -7.81 0.40
CA GLU A 225 5.06 -9.02 0.54
C GLU A 225 5.40 -9.34 2.01
N THR A 226 5.27 -8.37 2.93
CA THR A 226 5.58 -8.58 4.35
C THR A 226 4.41 -9.17 5.15
N PHE A 227 3.21 -9.22 4.56
CA PHE A 227 2.04 -9.76 5.23
C PHE A 227 1.96 -11.28 5.04
N PRO A 228 1.94 -12.06 6.13
CA PRO A 228 2.01 -13.52 6.06
C PRO A 228 0.81 -14.15 5.35
N LYS A 229 -0.37 -13.50 5.36
CA LYS A 229 -1.58 -14.01 4.70
C LYS A 229 -1.64 -13.67 3.21
N LEU A 230 -0.69 -12.92 2.67
CA LEU A 230 -0.75 -12.42 1.30
C LEU A 230 0.34 -13.04 0.44
N LYS A 231 0.03 -13.18 -0.85
CA LYS A 231 0.97 -13.60 -1.88
C LYS A 231 0.78 -12.72 -3.10
N LEU A 232 1.89 -12.21 -3.63
CA LEU A 232 1.88 -11.48 -4.89
C LEU A 232 2.18 -12.45 -6.04
N LEU A 233 1.41 -12.33 -7.11
CA LEU A 233 1.63 -13.05 -8.36
C LEU A 233 1.96 -12.02 -9.44
N GLN A 234 2.94 -12.35 -10.29
CA GLN A 234 3.33 -11.50 -11.40
C GLN A 234 3.18 -12.30 -12.69
N ASP A 235 2.35 -11.79 -13.59
CA ASP A 235 2.17 -12.30 -14.94
C ASP A 235 2.49 -11.17 -15.94
N GLY A 236 3.69 -11.24 -16.53
CA GLY A 236 4.26 -10.16 -17.33
C GLY A 236 4.35 -8.84 -16.54
N THR A 237 3.60 -7.84 -16.98
CA THR A 237 3.51 -6.52 -16.34
C THR A 237 2.40 -6.41 -15.30
N LYS A 238 1.51 -7.42 -15.23
CA LYS A 238 0.38 -7.42 -14.29
C LYS A 238 0.84 -8.00 -12.95
N VAL A 239 0.60 -7.26 -11.87
CA VAL A 239 0.82 -7.74 -10.51
C VAL A 239 -0.52 -7.87 -9.81
N SER A 240 -0.83 -9.05 -9.31
CA SER A 240 -2.02 -9.34 -8.52
C SER A 240 -1.67 -9.76 -7.10
N VAL A 241 -2.63 -9.62 -6.21
CA VAL A 241 -2.52 -9.97 -4.79
C VAL A 241 -3.58 -11.04 -4.51
N THR A 242 -3.13 -12.18 -3.99
CA THR A 242 -4.01 -13.27 -3.55
C THR A 242 -3.74 -13.60 -2.09
N LEU A 243 -4.64 -14.34 -1.47
CA LEU A 243 -4.36 -14.92 -0.17
C LEU A 243 -3.29 -15.99 -0.33
N TYR A 244 -2.41 -16.07 0.65
CA TYR A 244 -1.56 -17.22 0.83
C TYR A 244 -2.49 -18.40 1.13
N GLU A 245 -2.68 -19.29 0.16
CA GLU A 245 -3.34 -20.57 0.41
C GLU A 245 -2.47 -21.30 1.42
N ASP A 246 -2.94 -21.38 2.67
CA ASP A 246 -2.42 -22.33 3.63
C ASP A 246 -2.80 -23.70 3.08
N LYS A 247 -1.97 -24.22 2.15
CA LYS A 247 -2.21 -25.50 1.50
C LYS A 247 -2.56 -26.47 2.59
N SER A 248 -3.74 -27.07 2.49
CA SER A 248 -4.20 -27.99 3.51
C SER A 248 -3.11 -29.03 3.76
N GLN A 249 -3.01 -29.56 4.98
CA GLN A 249 -2.02 -30.61 5.28
C GLN A 249 -2.13 -31.76 4.26
N GLN A 250 -3.35 -32.01 3.77
CA GLN A 250 -3.64 -32.88 2.65
C GLN A 250 -2.89 -32.50 1.38
N GLU A 251 -3.08 -31.30 0.84
CA GLU A 251 -2.40 -30.84 -0.39
C GLU A 251 -0.87 -30.91 -0.28
N ARG A 252 -0.29 -30.56 0.88
CA ARG A 252 1.17 -30.65 1.10
C ARG A 252 1.69 -32.09 1.06
N ILE A 253 0.88 -33.03 1.55
CA ILE A 253 1.20 -34.46 1.56
C ILE A 253 1.03 -35.02 0.15
N GLU A 254 -0.04 -34.67 -0.56
CA GLU A 254 -0.30 -35.06 -1.94
C GLU A 254 0.81 -34.58 -2.88
N GLU A 255 1.23 -33.32 -2.79
CA GLU A 255 2.36 -32.80 -3.56
C GLU A 255 3.67 -33.50 -3.24
N TYR A 256 3.93 -33.80 -1.97
CA TYR A 256 5.13 -34.52 -1.58
C TYR A 256 5.15 -35.96 -2.11
N ILE A 257 4.00 -36.64 -2.09
CA ILE A 257 3.82 -37.96 -2.69
C ILE A 257 4.16 -37.89 -4.18
N MET A 258 3.53 -36.96 -4.91
CA MET A 258 3.76 -36.78 -6.34
C MET A 258 5.22 -36.42 -6.65
N TYR A 259 5.87 -35.60 -5.82
CA TYR A 259 7.29 -35.28 -5.96
C TYR A 259 8.19 -36.52 -5.78
N GLN A 260 7.91 -37.36 -4.77
CA GLN A 260 8.68 -38.60 -4.58
C GLN A 260 8.53 -39.57 -5.75
N LEU A 261 7.33 -39.67 -6.32
CA LEU A 261 7.07 -40.52 -7.47
C LEU A 261 7.72 -39.97 -8.76
N LYS A 262 7.67 -38.65 -8.97
CA LYS A 262 8.36 -37.99 -10.10
C LYS A 262 9.87 -38.21 -10.04
N GLN A 263 10.48 -38.10 -8.87
CA GLN A 263 11.92 -38.33 -8.68
C GLN A 263 12.34 -39.79 -8.93
N ALA A 264 11.43 -40.74 -8.70
CA ALA A 264 11.70 -42.16 -8.94
C ALA A 264 11.48 -42.59 -10.40
N GLY A 265 10.77 -41.78 -11.21
CA GLY A 265 10.51 -42.05 -12.62
C GLY A 265 9.82 -43.41 -12.83
N CYS A 266 10.22 -44.13 -13.90
CA CYS A 266 9.62 -45.40 -14.30
C CYS A 266 9.80 -46.55 -13.30
N GLN A 267 10.74 -46.44 -12.35
CA GLN A 267 10.97 -47.46 -11.33
C GLN A 267 9.93 -47.39 -10.20
N GLY A 268 9.34 -46.22 -9.96
CA GLY A 268 8.39 -46.00 -8.86
C GLY A 268 9.02 -46.10 -7.47
N VAL A 269 8.18 -46.04 -6.44
CA VAL A 269 8.61 -46.14 -5.03
C VAL A 269 7.79 -47.20 -4.31
N SER A 270 8.43 -48.10 -3.56
CA SER A 270 7.71 -49.08 -2.76
C SER A 270 6.84 -48.40 -1.68
N LEU A 271 5.64 -48.92 -1.44
CA LEU A 271 4.68 -48.30 -0.51
C LEU A 271 5.23 -48.18 0.92
N GLY A 272 6.07 -49.13 1.34
CA GLY A 272 6.76 -49.05 2.63
C GLY A 272 7.73 -47.86 2.70
N THR A 273 8.53 -47.67 1.66
CA THR A 273 9.48 -46.54 1.56
C THR A 273 8.75 -45.20 1.49
N LEU A 274 7.70 -45.13 0.68
CA LEU A 274 6.89 -43.92 0.51
C LEU A 274 6.20 -43.55 1.83
N GLY A 275 5.60 -44.52 2.53
CA GLY A 275 4.99 -44.32 3.84
C GLY A 275 5.98 -43.81 4.89
N ASN A 276 7.19 -44.37 4.94
CA ASN A 276 8.24 -43.92 5.86
C ASN A 276 8.70 -42.49 5.53
N LYS A 277 8.89 -42.16 4.25
CA LYS A 277 9.23 -40.79 3.82
C LYS A 277 8.16 -39.78 4.20
N ILE A 278 6.88 -40.12 4.03
CA ILE A 278 5.76 -39.26 4.44
C ILE A 278 5.75 -39.09 5.95
N ARG A 279 5.86 -40.16 6.75
CA ARG A 279 5.87 -40.06 8.22
C ARG A 279 7.05 -39.25 8.76
N ASN A 280 8.24 -39.43 8.17
CA ASN A 280 9.43 -38.66 8.57
C ASN A 280 9.26 -37.16 8.29
N LYS A 281 8.55 -36.79 7.21
CA LYS A 281 8.32 -35.39 6.84
C LYS A 281 7.06 -34.79 7.49
N PHE A 282 6.05 -35.61 7.73
CA PHE A 282 4.74 -35.25 8.25
C PHE A 282 4.40 -36.19 9.41
N GLY A 283 4.98 -35.92 10.59
CA GLY A 283 4.92 -36.80 11.77
C GLY A 283 3.50 -37.16 12.25
N ASN A 284 2.51 -36.32 11.95
CA ASN A 284 1.11 -36.55 12.32
C ASN A 284 0.28 -37.27 11.25
N PHE A 285 0.90 -37.75 10.15
CA PHE A 285 0.17 -38.38 9.06
C PHE A 285 -0.51 -39.69 9.50
N LYS A 286 -1.85 -39.72 9.46
CA LYS A 286 -2.65 -40.95 9.58
C LYS A 286 -3.59 -41.05 8.39
N VAL A 287 -3.54 -42.20 7.71
CA VAL A 287 -4.34 -42.46 6.50
C VAL A 287 -5.86 -42.34 6.72
N ARG A 288 -6.31 -42.65 7.94
CA ARG A 288 -7.73 -42.56 8.34
C ARG A 288 -8.25 -41.13 8.35
N ASP A 289 -7.39 -40.15 8.61
CA ASP A 289 -7.75 -38.73 8.62
C ASP A 289 -8.13 -38.23 7.21
N TYR A 290 -7.78 -39.00 6.18
CA TYR A 290 -8.07 -38.73 4.76
C TYR A 290 -9.17 -39.65 4.20
N GLY A 291 -9.91 -40.37 5.05
CA GLY A 291 -11.05 -41.20 4.64
C GLY A 291 -10.70 -42.61 4.16
N TYR A 292 -9.43 -43.04 4.29
CA TYR A 292 -8.98 -44.35 3.82
C TYR A 292 -8.62 -45.28 4.97
N SER A 293 -8.99 -46.56 4.85
CA SER A 293 -8.68 -47.57 5.86
C SER A 293 -7.25 -48.10 5.76
N GLN A 294 -6.65 -48.04 4.56
CA GLN A 294 -5.33 -48.58 4.23
C GLN A 294 -4.54 -47.60 3.37
N PHE A 295 -3.22 -47.49 3.60
CA PHE A 295 -2.33 -46.59 2.84
C PHE A 295 -2.36 -46.88 1.33
N GLN A 296 -2.50 -48.14 0.95
CA GLN A 296 -2.64 -48.55 -0.45
C GLN A 296 -3.88 -47.92 -1.12
N GLN A 297 -5.01 -47.84 -0.41
CA GLN A 297 -6.24 -47.24 -0.95
C GLN A 297 -6.07 -45.73 -1.17
N TYR A 298 -5.37 -45.07 -0.23
CA TYR A 298 -5.04 -43.65 -0.35
C TYR A 298 -4.12 -43.38 -1.53
N ILE A 299 -3.04 -44.15 -1.73
CA ILE A 299 -2.15 -43.94 -2.89
C ILE A 299 -2.85 -44.26 -4.21
N LYS A 300 -3.77 -45.22 -4.23
CA LYS A 300 -4.57 -45.53 -5.43
C LYS A 300 -5.59 -44.44 -5.79
N SER A 301 -5.93 -43.54 -4.87
CA SER A 301 -6.89 -42.46 -5.17
C SER A 301 -6.31 -41.36 -6.06
N PHE A 302 -4.99 -41.34 -6.27
CA PHE A 302 -4.32 -40.34 -7.10
C PHE A 302 -4.52 -40.70 -8.58
N PRO A 303 -5.11 -39.81 -9.41
CA PRO A 303 -5.47 -40.13 -10.79
C PRO A 303 -4.32 -40.61 -11.68
N ASP A 304 -3.10 -40.11 -11.42
CA ASP A 304 -1.92 -40.38 -12.24
C ASP A 304 -0.98 -41.44 -11.60
N VAL A 305 -1.47 -42.23 -10.64
CA VAL A 305 -0.66 -43.22 -9.90
C VAL A 305 -1.23 -44.62 -10.05
N ASP A 306 -0.41 -45.53 -10.56
CA ASP A 306 -0.69 -46.96 -10.61
C ASP A 306 0.08 -47.72 -9.53
N LEU A 307 -0.53 -48.82 -9.09
CA LEU A 307 0.08 -49.77 -8.15
C LEU A 307 0.53 -51.03 -8.88
N LYS A 308 1.84 -51.32 -8.81
CA LYS A 308 2.43 -52.58 -9.30
C LYS A 308 2.78 -53.49 -8.12
N ASP A 309 2.68 -54.79 -8.34
CA ASP A 309 3.02 -55.83 -7.36
C ASP A 309 4.10 -56.71 -7.99
N ASP A 310 5.25 -56.86 -7.33
CA ASP A 310 6.36 -57.70 -7.79
C ASP A 310 6.40 -59.07 -7.08
N GLY A 311 5.39 -59.37 -6.25
CA GLY A 311 5.28 -60.61 -5.47
C GLY A 311 5.90 -60.53 -4.07
N GLU A 312 6.77 -59.55 -3.81
CA GLU A 312 7.36 -59.29 -2.48
C GLU A 312 6.88 -57.94 -1.90
N GLN A 313 6.71 -56.92 -2.74
CA GLN A 313 6.32 -55.57 -2.37
C GLN A 313 5.40 -54.92 -3.41
N LYS A 314 4.59 -53.97 -2.91
CA LYS A 314 3.77 -53.10 -3.77
C LYS A 314 4.47 -51.77 -4.01
N TRP A 315 4.44 -51.33 -5.25
CA TRP A 315 5.09 -50.13 -5.75
C TRP A 315 4.07 -49.14 -6.28
N ALA A 316 4.26 -47.86 -5.98
CA ALA A 316 3.54 -46.77 -6.60
C ALA A 316 4.36 -46.19 -7.75
N VAL A 317 3.76 -46.08 -8.93
CA VAL A 317 4.43 -45.62 -10.16
C VAL A 317 3.55 -44.59 -10.84
N LEU A 318 4.15 -43.54 -11.42
CA LEU A 318 3.38 -42.60 -12.24
C LEU A 318 2.96 -43.27 -13.54
N VAL A 319 1.70 -43.10 -13.89
CA VAL A 319 1.19 -43.52 -15.20
C VAL A 319 1.78 -42.58 -16.24
N GLY A 320 2.69 -43.09 -17.07
CA GLY A 320 3.20 -42.31 -18.19
C GLY A 320 2.05 -42.03 -19.16
N ARG A 321 1.78 -40.75 -19.45
CA ARG A 321 1.18 -40.39 -20.73
C ARG A 321 2.22 -40.76 -21.79
N GLY A 322 2.02 -41.90 -22.44
CA GLY A 322 2.62 -42.17 -23.74
C GLY A 322 2.19 -41.12 -24.75
#